data_AF-A0A831SMC6-F1
#
_entry.id   AF-A0A831SMC6-F1
#
_cell.length_a   1.000
_cell.length_b   1.000
_cell.length_c   1.000
_cell.angle_alpha   90.00
_cell.angle_beta   90.00
_cell.angle_gamma   90.00
#
_symmetry.space_group_name_H-M   'P 1'
#
loop_
_entity.id
_entity.type
_entity.pdbx_description
1 polymer ?
#
loop_
_entity_poly.entity_id
_entity_poly.type
_entity_poly.pdbx_seq_one_letter_code
_entity_poly.pdbx_strand_id
1 'polypeptide(L)'
;MIERRTICLNDEFLEKIKPFIKKHKGNFSSAIRELIEIGNILLEINRNSDYIDKNLLRDMFYKGDYVNSKRGVILPLPIFRWLLDRCIGELPSLNIIKEVNYDVWQEKALDVSEISYEELIQMIDELLRKWGWPVKIRIIQMNNHPKNKIYIEVSGEDFLINRHAAIFLIMNLSMKKFRLIDVEELTKKNILTFTYSEKNKVYTKLLDFFGQNQIFYNHIEKNMSFWKNMVKIFVANNYELALIHFSALEAIFMADPKQIQNIVQSLRLLFNKKINEVKTEEFLREFKYFCEVTRLFQKVEWTKNEVIIHHNYKIKKVIDNIKGALLSLFKETGKDFKIKEFEKRFIIQEE
;
A
#
# COMPACT_ATOMS: atom_id res chain seq x y z
N MET A 1 37.92 44.74 7.49
CA MET A 1 38.74 45.52 6.54
C MET A 1 38.08 45.42 5.17
N ILE A 2 37.86 46.52 4.46
CA ILE A 2 37.27 46.49 3.10
C ILE A 2 38.43 46.53 2.11
N GLU A 3 38.54 45.48 1.29
CA GLU A 3 39.52 45.44 0.20
C GLU A 3 38.87 45.81 -1.14
N ARG A 4 39.55 46.64 -1.93
CA ARG A 4 39.14 46.97 -3.30
C ARG A 4 39.93 46.10 -4.27
N ARG A 5 39.22 45.31 -5.09
CA ARG A 5 39.78 44.46 -6.13
C ARG A 5 39.15 44.82 -7.48
N THR A 6 39.91 44.68 -8.56
CA THR A 6 39.43 44.85 -9.94
C THR A 6 39.23 43.47 -10.55
N ILE A 7 38.09 43.23 -11.19
CA ILE A 7 37.77 41.97 -11.89
C ILE A 7 37.38 42.27 -13.33
N CYS A 8 37.77 41.39 -14.25
CA CYS A 8 37.40 41.45 -15.65
C CYS A 8 36.38 40.33 -15.95
N LEU A 9 35.25 40.69 -16.55
CA LEU A 9 34.21 39.75 -16.98
C LEU A 9 33.90 40.03 -18.45
N ASN A 10 33.65 38.97 -19.21
CA ASN A 10 33.12 39.13 -20.56
C ASN A 10 31.64 39.54 -20.51
N ASP A 11 31.11 40.00 -21.65
CA ASP A 11 29.73 40.48 -21.74
C ASP A 11 28.71 39.38 -21.38
N GLU A 12 29.00 38.12 -21.71
CA GLU A 12 28.13 36.98 -21.38
C GLU A 12 27.88 36.85 -19.87
N PHE A 13 28.93 36.96 -19.04
CA PHE A 13 28.78 36.91 -17.59
C PHE A 13 28.19 38.20 -17.01
N LEU A 14 28.47 39.36 -17.63
CA LEU A 14 27.84 40.62 -17.24
C LEU A 14 26.31 40.56 -17.42
N GLU A 15 25.83 40.03 -18.53
CA GLU A 15 24.38 39.83 -18.77
C GLU A 15 23.74 38.96 -17.69
N LYS A 16 24.39 37.86 -17.28
CA LYS A 16 23.89 36.95 -16.24
C LYS A 16 23.79 37.61 -14.86
N ILE A 17 24.64 38.60 -14.56
CA ILE A 17 24.68 39.28 -13.26
C ILE A 17 23.73 40.50 -13.22
N LYS A 18 23.27 41.02 -14.37
CA LYS A 18 22.36 42.17 -14.46
C LYS A 18 21.14 42.12 -13.52
N PRO A 19 20.44 40.99 -13.32
CA PRO A 19 19.31 40.92 -12.39
C PRO A 19 19.71 41.31 -10.95
N PHE A 20 20.89 40.87 -10.50
CA PHE A 20 21.44 41.19 -9.18
C PHE A 20 21.87 42.65 -9.10
N ILE A 21 22.49 43.18 -10.15
CA ILE A 21 22.86 44.61 -10.22
C ILE A 21 21.61 45.48 -10.14
N LYS A 22 20.54 45.10 -10.85
CA LYS A 22 19.25 45.81 -10.83
C LYS A 22 18.61 45.75 -9.44
N LYS A 23 18.62 44.59 -8.78
CA LYS A 23 18.17 44.41 -7.38
C LYS A 23 18.91 45.37 -6.43
N HIS A 24 20.20 45.58 -6.64
CA HIS A 24 21.05 46.50 -5.88
C HIS A 24 21.15 47.91 -6.47
N LYS A 25 20.16 48.34 -7.27
CA LYS A 25 20.05 49.70 -7.82
C LYS A 25 21.32 50.18 -8.56
N GLY A 26 21.98 49.28 -9.29
CA GLY A 26 23.20 49.58 -10.05
C GLY A 26 24.51 49.32 -9.29
N ASN A 27 24.47 48.94 -8.01
CA ASN A 27 25.68 48.72 -7.22
C ASN A 27 26.31 47.35 -7.49
N PHE A 28 27.38 47.33 -8.29
CA PHE A 28 28.09 46.12 -8.69
C PHE A 28 28.72 45.38 -7.52
N SER A 29 29.40 46.09 -6.61
CA SER A 29 30.05 45.47 -5.45
C SER A 29 29.05 44.78 -4.51
N SER A 30 27.85 45.33 -4.37
CA SER A 30 26.79 44.73 -3.54
C SER A 30 26.20 43.49 -4.20
N ALA A 31 26.00 43.52 -5.52
CA ALA A 31 25.59 42.33 -6.28
C ALA A 31 26.62 41.20 -6.20
N ILE A 32 27.92 41.51 -6.31
CA ILE A 32 28.99 40.52 -6.18
C ILE A 32 29.06 39.95 -4.75
N ARG A 33 28.90 40.77 -3.70
CA ARG A 33 28.87 40.26 -2.32
C ARG A 33 27.71 39.28 -2.11
N GLU A 34 26.51 39.59 -2.58
CA GLU A 34 25.38 38.65 -2.50
C GLU A 34 25.67 37.35 -3.24
N LEU A 35 26.27 37.40 -4.43
CA LEU A 35 26.65 36.19 -5.18
C LEU A 35 27.70 35.35 -4.45
N ILE A 36 28.66 35.99 -3.78
CA ILE A 36 29.65 35.30 -2.93
C ILE A 36 28.96 34.65 -1.72
N GLU A 37 28.04 35.34 -1.06
CA GLU A 37 27.27 34.80 0.07
C GLU A 37 26.43 33.59 -0.35
N ILE A 38 25.74 33.67 -1.49
CA ILE A 38 25.02 32.53 -2.08
C ILE A 38 25.98 31.38 -2.37
N GLY A 39 27.15 31.67 -2.97
CA GLY A 39 28.18 30.68 -3.22
C GLY A 39 28.65 29.97 -1.95
N ASN A 40 28.87 30.70 -0.86
CA ASN A 40 29.25 30.14 0.43
C ASN A 40 28.15 29.24 1.02
N ILE A 41 26.88 29.66 0.99
CA ILE A 41 25.75 28.83 1.44
C ILE A 41 25.72 27.52 0.66
N LEU A 42 25.93 27.57 -0.67
CA LEU A 42 25.93 26.38 -1.51
C LEU A 42 27.11 25.43 -1.19
N LEU A 43 28.28 25.97 -0.84
CA LEU A 43 29.43 25.18 -0.40
C LEU A 43 29.18 24.51 0.96
N GLU A 44 28.55 25.21 1.90
CA GLU A 44 28.15 24.67 3.20
C GLU A 44 27.15 23.51 3.05
N ILE A 45 26.15 23.67 2.18
CA ILE A 45 25.17 22.62 1.86
C ILE A 45 25.86 21.37 1.28
N ASN A 46 26.91 21.55 0.49
CA ASN A 46 27.67 20.45 -0.12
C ASN A 46 28.68 19.79 0.84
N ARG A 47 28.53 19.98 2.17
CA ARG A 47 29.37 19.39 3.23
C ARG A 47 30.87 19.64 3.04
N ASN A 48 31.27 20.89 2.82
CA ASN A 48 32.68 21.32 2.73
C ASN A 48 33.46 20.71 1.55
N SER A 49 32.81 20.52 0.39
CA SER A 49 33.51 20.28 -0.88
C SER A 49 33.94 21.62 -1.49
N ASP A 50 35.20 21.74 -1.95
CA ASP A 50 35.70 22.91 -2.71
C ASP A 50 34.99 23.10 -4.06
N TYR A 51 34.11 22.17 -4.43
CA TYR A 51 33.34 22.17 -5.66
C TYR A 51 31.84 22.12 -5.36
N ILE A 52 31.06 22.92 -6.09
CA ILE A 52 29.59 22.86 -6.05
C ILE A 52 29.11 21.86 -7.09
N ASP A 53 28.45 20.79 -6.64
CA ASP A 53 27.84 19.82 -7.55
C ASP A 53 26.68 20.46 -8.33
N LYS A 54 26.87 20.62 -9.65
CA LYS A 54 25.86 21.18 -10.55
C LYS A 54 24.56 20.37 -10.58
N ASN A 55 24.63 19.06 -10.35
CA ASN A 55 23.44 18.21 -10.29
C ASN A 55 22.65 18.47 -9.01
N LEU A 56 23.34 18.63 -7.88
CA LEU A 56 22.72 19.02 -6.62
C LEU A 56 22.01 20.38 -6.74
N LEU A 57 22.66 21.37 -7.37
CA LEU A 57 22.05 22.67 -7.66
C LEU A 57 20.79 22.52 -8.49
N ARG A 58 20.86 21.77 -9.60
CA ARG A 58 19.73 21.54 -10.49
C ARG A 58 18.55 20.90 -9.75
N ASP A 59 18.81 19.92 -8.90
CA ASP A 59 17.78 19.25 -8.11
C ASP A 59 17.17 20.21 -7.06
N MET A 60 17.97 21.08 -6.44
CA MET A 60 17.47 22.11 -5.51
C MET A 60 16.59 23.16 -6.22
N PHE A 61 17.00 23.66 -7.38
CA PHE A 61 16.20 24.60 -8.16
C PHE A 61 14.90 23.95 -8.63
N TYR A 62 14.95 22.70 -9.11
CA TYR A 62 13.75 21.95 -9.48
C TYR A 62 12.77 21.84 -8.31
N LYS A 63 13.24 21.51 -7.09
CA LYS A 63 12.39 21.48 -5.90
C LYS A 63 11.74 22.83 -5.61
N GLY A 64 12.53 23.91 -5.68
CA GLY A 64 12.03 25.28 -5.50
C GLY A 64 10.94 25.61 -6.50
N ASP A 65 11.19 25.37 -7.79
CA ASP A 65 10.24 25.65 -8.87
C ASP A 65 8.99 24.77 -8.78
N TYR A 66 9.14 23.48 -8.44
CA TYR A 66 8.02 22.55 -8.29
C TYR A 66 7.07 22.97 -7.15
N VAL A 67 7.62 23.49 -6.06
CA VAL A 67 6.83 24.04 -4.95
C VAL A 67 6.24 25.41 -5.31
N ASN A 68 7.02 26.31 -5.90
CA ASN A 68 6.58 27.66 -6.28
C ASN A 68 5.48 27.65 -7.36
N SER A 69 5.53 26.69 -8.27
CA SER A 69 4.50 26.44 -9.28
C SER A 69 3.25 25.72 -8.73
N LYS A 70 3.19 25.47 -7.42
CA LYS A 70 2.09 24.77 -6.73
C LYS A 70 1.87 23.34 -7.23
N ARG A 71 2.91 22.71 -7.79
CA ARG A 71 2.89 21.32 -8.25
C ARG A 71 3.30 20.33 -7.16
N GLY A 72 4.03 20.80 -6.14
CA GLY A 72 4.42 20.01 -4.98
C GLY A 72 4.33 20.78 -3.66
N VAL A 73 4.49 20.03 -2.56
CA VAL A 73 4.49 20.57 -1.20
C VAL A 73 5.69 20.02 -0.43
N ILE A 74 6.25 20.83 0.48
CA ILE A 74 7.30 20.40 1.40
C ILE A 74 6.63 19.84 2.67
N LEU A 75 6.95 18.59 3.01
CA LEU A 75 6.43 17.92 4.20
C LEU A 75 7.59 17.45 5.09
N PRO A 76 7.47 17.63 6.43
CA PRO A 76 8.34 16.93 7.37
C PRO A 76 8.26 15.41 7.15
N LEU A 77 9.41 14.74 7.19
CA LEU A 77 9.50 13.30 6.95
C LEU A 77 8.54 12.47 7.83
N PRO A 78 8.33 12.76 9.14
CA PRO A 78 7.36 12.00 9.93
C PRO A 78 5.91 12.12 9.44
N ILE A 79 5.50 13.30 8.96
CA ILE A 79 4.16 13.53 8.41
C ILE A 79 4.01 12.76 7.10
N PHE A 80 5.03 12.84 6.23
CA PHE A 80 5.04 12.08 4.97
C PHE A 80 4.95 10.58 5.23
N ARG A 81 5.75 10.03 6.15
CA ARG A 81 5.69 8.62 6.55
C ARG A 81 4.33 8.22 7.11
N TRP A 82 3.72 9.06 7.95
CA TRP A 82 2.39 8.82 8.47
C TRP A 82 1.33 8.76 7.36
N LEU A 83 1.41 9.63 6.35
CA LEU A 83 0.52 9.57 5.18
C LEU A 83 0.71 8.26 4.40
N LEU A 84 1.95 7.86 4.13
CA LEU A 84 2.25 6.59 3.45
C LEU A 84 1.73 5.38 4.22
N ASP A 85 1.89 5.37 5.55
CA ASP A 85 1.39 4.29 6.41
C ASP A 85 -0.14 4.15 6.34
N ARG A 86 -0.87 5.25 6.18
CA ARG A 86 -2.33 5.25 6.05
C ARG A 86 -2.84 4.72 4.72
N CYS A 87 -1.99 4.70 3.69
CA CYS A 87 -2.33 4.21 2.36
C CYS A 87 -1.95 2.73 2.15
N ILE A 88 -1.50 2.02 3.19
CA ILE A 88 -1.10 0.61 3.05
C ILE A 88 -2.28 -0.25 2.58
N GLY A 89 -2.08 -0.95 1.46
CA GLY A 89 -3.09 -1.81 0.87
C GLY A 89 -4.05 -1.09 -0.07
N GLU A 90 -3.86 0.21 -0.28
CA GLU A 90 -4.56 1.02 -1.29
C GLU A 90 -3.60 1.42 -2.40
N LEU A 91 -4.07 1.35 -3.64
CA LEU A 91 -3.33 1.79 -4.81
C LEU A 91 -3.89 3.12 -5.32
N PRO A 92 -3.03 4.08 -5.73
CA PRO A 92 -3.51 5.25 -6.40
C PRO A 92 -4.14 4.87 -7.75
N SER A 93 -5.12 5.65 -8.19
CA SER A 93 -5.71 5.44 -9.50
C SER A 93 -4.69 5.73 -10.62
N LEU A 94 -4.87 5.12 -11.79
CA LEU A 94 -4.04 5.41 -12.96
C LEU A 94 -4.10 6.88 -13.38
N ASN A 95 -5.17 7.60 -13.05
CA ASN A 95 -5.30 9.03 -13.36
C ASN A 95 -4.33 9.86 -12.51
N ILE A 96 -4.20 9.57 -11.21
CA ILE A 96 -3.23 10.25 -10.33
C ILE A 96 -1.81 10.06 -10.88
N ILE A 97 -1.47 8.84 -11.30
CA ILE A 97 -0.15 8.58 -11.89
C ILE A 97 0.05 9.39 -13.16
N LYS A 98 -0.93 9.44 -14.06
CA LYS A 98 -0.87 10.28 -15.28
C LYS A 98 -0.71 11.77 -14.97
N GLU A 99 -1.39 12.28 -13.95
CA GLU A 99 -1.28 13.68 -13.52
C GLU A 99 0.09 14.00 -12.95
N VAL A 100 0.60 13.18 -12.03
CA VAL A 100 1.94 13.31 -11.45
C VAL A 100 3.01 13.27 -12.54
N ASN A 101 2.78 12.42 -13.53
CA ASN A 101 3.61 12.24 -14.69
C ASN A 101 3.54 13.45 -15.65
N TYR A 102 2.38 14.07 -15.82
CA TYR A 102 2.07 15.02 -16.90
C TYR A 102 3.20 16.02 -17.20
N ASP A 103 3.72 16.69 -16.17
CA ASP A 103 4.78 17.68 -16.33
C ASP A 103 6.12 17.06 -16.80
N VAL A 104 6.44 15.85 -16.34
CA VAL A 104 7.69 15.14 -16.67
C VAL A 104 7.71 14.64 -18.11
N TRP A 105 6.55 14.25 -18.66
CA TRP A 105 6.47 13.69 -20.01
C TRP A 105 6.20 14.75 -21.07
N GLN A 106 5.49 15.83 -20.74
CA GLN A 106 5.29 16.94 -21.68
C GLN A 106 6.61 17.66 -22.02
N GLU A 107 7.49 17.87 -21.05
CA GLU A 107 8.79 18.51 -21.29
C GLU A 107 9.66 17.77 -22.31
N LYS A 108 9.45 16.45 -22.47
CA LYS A 108 10.22 15.62 -23.40
C LYS A 108 9.50 15.33 -24.72
N ALA A 109 8.20 15.64 -24.86
CA ALA A 109 7.38 15.29 -26.03
C ALA A 109 7.48 13.81 -26.45
N LEU A 110 7.73 12.91 -25.49
CA LEU A 110 7.92 11.49 -25.75
C LEU A 110 6.60 10.75 -25.56
N ASP A 111 6.20 9.94 -26.55
CA ASP A 111 5.23 8.90 -26.27
C ASP A 111 5.87 7.92 -25.29
N VAL A 112 5.23 7.74 -24.14
CA VAL A 112 5.64 6.77 -23.12
C VAL A 112 5.80 5.40 -23.76
N SER A 113 5.13 5.06 -24.87
CA SER A 113 5.26 3.81 -25.61
C SER A 113 6.61 3.62 -26.34
N GLU A 114 7.34 4.69 -26.64
CA GLU A 114 8.58 4.67 -27.44
C GLU A 114 9.86 4.63 -26.60
N ILE A 115 9.81 5.04 -25.34
CA ILE A 115 10.99 5.05 -24.43
C ILE A 115 11.43 3.61 -24.06
N SER A 116 12.72 3.31 -24.03
CA SER A 116 13.17 2.00 -23.51
C SER A 116 12.80 1.82 -22.02
N TYR A 117 12.74 0.59 -21.52
CA TYR A 117 12.39 0.40 -20.11
C TYR A 117 13.53 0.85 -19.19
N GLU A 118 14.77 0.77 -19.65
CA GLU A 118 15.96 1.26 -18.95
C GLU A 118 15.92 2.78 -18.78
N GLU A 119 15.64 3.51 -19.86
CA GLU A 119 15.47 4.97 -19.83
C GLU A 119 14.31 5.37 -18.91
N LEU A 120 13.20 4.63 -18.95
CA LEU A 120 12.07 4.87 -18.05
C LEU A 120 12.46 4.71 -16.58
N ILE A 121 13.16 3.62 -16.24
CA ILE A 121 13.63 3.38 -14.88
C ILE A 121 14.56 4.49 -14.41
N GLN A 122 15.49 4.91 -15.27
CA GLN A 122 16.39 6.02 -14.96
C GLN A 122 15.64 7.34 -14.75
N MET A 123 14.65 7.63 -15.61
CA MET A 123 13.82 8.82 -15.46
C MET A 123 13.05 8.84 -14.15
N ILE A 124 12.51 7.69 -13.72
CA ILE A 124 11.80 7.58 -12.45
C ILE A 124 12.77 7.72 -11.27
N ASP A 125 13.96 7.11 -11.33
CA ASP A 125 14.99 7.28 -10.29
C ASP A 125 15.37 8.77 -10.12
N GLU A 126 15.61 9.47 -11.24
CA GLU A 126 15.89 10.90 -11.24
C GLU A 126 14.72 11.72 -10.68
N LEU A 127 13.49 11.36 -11.01
CA LEU A 127 12.29 12.04 -10.53
C LEU A 127 12.12 11.89 -9.01
N LEU A 128 12.26 10.68 -8.48
CA LEU A 128 12.21 10.42 -7.05
C LEU A 128 13.30 11.17 -6.30
N ARG A 129 14.52 11.23 -6.85
CA ARG A 129 15.63 12.02 -6.31
C ARG A 129 15.29 13.51 -6.30
N LYS A 130 14.72 14.04 -7.38
CA LYS A 130 14.24 15.43 -7.49
C LYS A 130 13.13 15.74 -6.49
N TRP A 131 12.25 14.79 -6.17
CA TRP A 131 11.27 14.96 -5.09
C TRP A 131 11.88 14.80 -3.68
N GLY A 132 13.14 14.39 -3.59
CA GLY A 132 13.83 14.18 -2.33
C GLY A 132 13.45 12.89 -1.63
N TRP A 133 12.92 11.91 -2.37
CA TRP A 133 12.67 10.58 -1.82
C TRP A 133 14.02 9.86 -1.68
N PRO A 134 14.37 9.36 -0.47
CA PRO A 134 15.66 8.71 -0.22
C PRO A 134 15.68 7.26 -0.73
N VAL A 135 15.38 7.08 -2.01
CA VAL A 135 15.27 5.79 -2.69
C VAL A 135 16.17 5.77 -3.92
N LYS A 136 16.71 4.61 -4.23
CA LYS A 136 17.47 4.34 -5.45
C LYS A 136 16.91 3.13 -6.17
N ILE A 137 16.67 3.28 -7.46
CA ILE A 137 16.17 2.24 -8.35
C ILE A 137 17.31 1.74 -9.24
N ARG A 138 17.46 0.42 -9.34
CA ARG A 138 18.49 -0.21 -10.17
C ARG A 138 17.95 -1.45 -10.86
N ILE A 139 18.37 -1.66 -12.11
CA ILE A 139 18.16 -2.93 -12.80
C ILE A 139 19.25 -3.89 -12.31
N ILE A 140 18.85 -5.06 -11.83
CA ILE A 140 19.79 -6.12 -11.47
C ILE A 140 19.80 -7.14 -12.61
N GLN A 141 20.98 -7.41 -13.16
CA GLN A 141 21.22 -8.62 -13.95
C GLN A 141 22.05 -9.57 -13.09
N MET A 142 21.50 -10.76 -12.80
CA MET A 142 22.27 -11.86 -12.21
C MET A 142 22.49 -12.91 -13.29
N ASN A 143 23.68 -13.52 -13.30
CA ASN A 143 24.11 -14.49 -14.32
C ASN A 143 23.14 -15.68 -14.50
N ASN A 144 22.31 -15.98 -13.49
CA ASN A 144 21.37 -17.11 -13.48
C ASN A 144 19.91 -16.71 -13.80
N HIS A 145 19.64 -15.45 -14.13
CA HIS A 145 18.28 -15.01 -14.40
C HIS A 145 17.81 -15.32 -15.83
N PRO A 146 16.53 -15.70 -16.03
CA PRO A 146 15.98 -15.92 -17.35
C PRO A 146 16.09 -14.65 -18.20
N LYS A 147 16.63 -14.77 -19.43
CA LYS A 147 16.81 -13.62 -20.36
C LYS A 147 15.50 -12.89 -20.74
N ASN A 148 14.35 -13.50 -20.48
CA ASN A 148 13.03 -12.91 -20.75
C ASN A 148 12.42 -12.18 -19.53
N LYS A 149 13.17 -12.06 -18.43
CA LYS A 149 12.73 -11.38 -17.22
C LYS A 149 13.62 -10.20 -16.88
N ILE A 150 13.02 -9.18 -16.29
CA ILE A 150 13.70 -7.99 -15.79
C ILE A 150 13.55 -7.97 -14.28
N TYR A 151 14.66 -7.73 -13.59
CA TYR A 151 14.70 -7.63 -12.13
C TYR A 151 15.07 -6.20 -11.77
N ILE A 152 14.25 -5.57 -10.95
CA ILE A 152 14.43 -4.19 -10.53
C ILE A 152 14.48 -4.13 -9.02
N GLU A 153 15.53 -3.55 -8.48
CA GLU A 153 15.67 -3.26 -7.06
C GLU A 153 15.26 -1.83 -6.77
N VAL A 154 14.39 -1.66 -5.79
CA VAL A 154 14.03 -0.36 -5.19
C VAL A 154 14.57 -0.37 -3.78
N SER A 155 15.58 0.45 -3.49
CA SER A 155 16.38 0.37 -2.25
C SER A 155 16.44 1.71 -1.52
N GLY A 156 16.47 1.67 -0.19
CA GLY A 156 16.53 2.85 0.67
C GLY A 156 16.44 2.47 2.15
N GLU A 157 16.67 3.43 3.05
CA GLU A 157 16.67 3.17 4.49
C GLU A 157 15.27 2.98 5.10
N ASP A 158 14.22 3.48 4.42
CA ASP A 158 12.85 3.44 4.91
C ASP A 158 11.98 2.48 4.10
N PHE A 159 11.52 1.41 4.75
CA PHE A 159 10.65 0.40 4.15
C PHE A 159 9.39 0.99 3.49
N LEU A 160 8.70 1.93 4.17
CA LEU A 160 7.44 2.48 3.67
C LEU A 160 7.67 3.31 2.41
N ILE A 161 8.74 4.11 2.39
CA ILE A 161 9.08 4.91 1.21
C ILE A 161 9.49 4.00 0.05
N ASN A 162 10.30 2.97 0.31
CA ASN A 162 10.69 1.99 -0.71
C ASN A 162 9.47 1.28 -1.32
N ARG A 163 8.49 0.90 -0.49
CA ARG A 163 7.25 0.25 -0.92
C ARG A 163 6.44 1.16 -1.85
N HIS A 164 6.25 2.42 -1.47
CA HIS A 164 5.49 3.37 -2.29
C HIS A 164 6.22 3.78 -3.57
N ALA A 165 7.56 3.88 -3.53
CA ALA A 165 8.37 4.09 -4.72
C ALA A 165 8.26 2.90 -5.70
N ALA A 166 8.23 1.67 -5.17
CA ALA A 166 7.98 0.47 -5.97
C ALA A 166 6.60 0.51 -6.63
N ILE A 167 5.54 0.85 -5.88
CA ILE A 167 4.19 1.02 -6.44
C ILE A 167 4.20 2.05 -7.58
N PHE A 168 4.80 3.22 -7.36
CA PHE A 168 4.90 4.28 -8.38
C PHE A 168 5.63 3.80 -9.65
N LEU A 169 6.76 3.10 -9.48
CA LEU A 169 7.52 2.50 -10.58
C LEU A 169 6.69 1.46 -11.35
N ILE A 170 6.06 0.52 -10.64
CA ILE A 170 5.26 -0.54 -11.27
C ILE A 170 4.09 0.09 -12.03
N MET A 171 3.44 1.12 -11.48
CA MET A 171 2.35 1.81 -12.17
C MET A 171 2.83 2.53 -13.42
N ASN A 172 4.02 3.11 -13.43
CA ASN A 172 4.61 3.66 -14.64
C ASN A 172 4.91 2.58 -15.68
N LEU A 173 5.52 1.47 -15.26
CA LEU A 173 5.77 0.31 -16.11
C LEU A 173 4.47 -0.37 -16.57
N SER A 174 3.36 -0.20 -15.84
CA SER A 174 2.04 -0.71 -16.22
C SER A 174 1.45 -0.05 -17.46
N MET A 175 1.93 1.16 -17.78
CA MET A 175 1.58 1.86 -19.02
C MET A 175 2.31 1.27 -20.24
N LYS A 176 3.31 0.41 -20.02
CA LYS A 176 4.06 -0.35 -21.03
C LYS A 176 3.57 -1.80 -21.11
N LYS A 177 4.00 -2.51 -22.17
CA LYS A 177 3.77 -3.95 -22.39
C LYS A 177 4.60 -4.86 -21.47
N PHE A 178 4.66 -4.54 -20.18
CA PHE A 178 5.25 -5.40 -19.15
C PHE A 178 4.16 -6.09 -18.35
N ARG A 179 4.55 -7.08 -17.56
CA ARG A 179 3.71 -7.76 -16.58
C ARG A 179 4.53 -8.03 -15.33
N LEU A 180 4.03 -7.59 -14.17
CA LEU A 180 4.57 -7.95 -12.87
C LEU A 180 4.32 -9.44 -12.61
N ILE A 181 5.37 -10.17 -12.28
CA ILE A 181 5.33 -11.60 -11.92
C ILE A 181 5.35 -11.76 -10.42
N ASP A 182 6.26 -11.05 -9.76
CA ASP A 182 6.58 -11.27 -8.35
C ASP A 182 7.15 -10.02 -7.69
N VAL A 183 6.99 -9.96 -6.37
CA VAL A 183 7.46 -8.88 -5.49
C VAL A 183 8.03 -9.52 -4.23
N GLU A 184 9.31 -9.32 -4.00
CA GLU A 184 9.97 -9.66 -2.74
C GLU A 184 10.21 -8.38 -1.92
N GLU A 185 9.50 -8.26 -0.80
CA GLU A 185 9.61 -7.10 0.09
C GLU A 185 10.55 -7.38 1.26
N LEU A 186 11.68 -6.69 1.30
CA LEU A 186 12.68 -6.77 2.36
C LEU A 186 12.78 -5.43 3.09
N THR A 187 13.31 -5.44 4.32
CA THR A 187 13.34 -4.26 5.20
C THR A 187 13.92 -3.00 4.56
N LYS A 188 14.95 -3.14 3.71
CA LYS A 188 15.65 -2.01 3.06
C LYS A 188 15.57 -2.02 1.53
N LYS A 189 14.86 -2.98 0.95
CA LYS A 189 14.74 -3.07 -0.50
C LYS A 189 13.54 -3.91 -0.93
N ASN A 190 13.01 -3.59 -2.10
CA ASN A 190 12.02 -4.41 -2.79
C ASN A 190 12.62 -4.90 -4.10
N ILE A 191 12.49 -6.20 -4.39
CA ILE A 191 12.90 -6.80 -5.66
C ILE A 191 11.65 -7.08 -6.46
N LEU A 192 11.58 -6.48 -7.64
CA LEU A 192 10.44 -6.57 -8.55
C LEU A 192 10.84 -7.40 -9.76
N THR A 193 10.04 -8.41 -10.09
CA THR A 193 10.27 -9.25 -11.26
C THR A 193 9.22 -9.00 -12.33
N PHE A 194 9.66 -8.64 -13.53
CA PHE A 194 8.80 -8.37 -14.68
C PHE A 194 9.08 -9.31 -15.84
N THR A 195 8.08 -9.50 -16.70
CA THR A 195 8.22 -10.10 -18.04
C THR A 195 7.49 -9.27 -19.08
N TYR A 196 7.89 -9.37 -20.33
CA TYR A 196 7.14 -8.75 -21.43
C TYR A 196 5.78 -9.43 -21.59
N SER A 197 4.72 -8.65 -21.84
CA SER A 197 3.38 -9.17 -22.09
C SER A 197 2.59 -8.26 -23.03
N GLU A 198 1.98 -8.85 -24.05
CA GLU A 198 1.12 -8.12 -25.00
C GLU A 198 -0.18 -7.61 -24.37
N LYS A 199 -0.58 -8.15 -23.20
CA LYS A 199 -1.79 -7.74 -22.49
C LYS A 199 -1.41 -6.86 -21.30
N ASN A 200 -1.92 -5.62 -21.27
CA ASN A 200 -1.83 -4.72 -20.12
C ASN A 200 -2.61 -5.30 -18.92
N LYS A 201 -1.95 -6.15 -18.13
CA LYS A 201 -2.50 -6.76 -16.89
C LYS A 201 -1.67 -6.46 -15.65
N VAL A 202 -0.77 -5.47 -15.73
CA VAL A 202 0.10 -5.10 -14.60
C VAL A 202 -0.74 -4.58 -13.44
N TYR A 203 -1.68 -3.68 -13.69
CA TYR A 203 -2.52 -3.09 -12.64
C TYR A 203 -3.32 -4.16 -11.86
N THR A 204 -3.90 -5.14 -12.53
CA THR A 204 -4.63 -6.23 -11.86
C THR A 204 -3.73 -7.08 -10.98
N LYS A 205 -2.48 -7.32 -11.39
CA LYS A 205 -1.50 -8.05 -10.56
C LYS A 205 -0.98 -7.20 -9.40
N LEU A 206 -0.89 -5.89 -9.60
CA LEU A 206 -0.54 -4.92 -8.56
C LEU A 206 -1.52 -4.98 -7.39
N LEU A 207 -2.82 -5.14 -7.67
CA LEU A 207 -3.83 -5.33 -6.63
C LEU A 207 -3.57 -6.57 -5.79
N ASP A 208 -3.12 -7.67 -6.40
CA ASP A 208 -2.82 -8.91 -5.68
C ASP A 208 -1.66 -8.74 -4.67
N PHE A 209 -0.65 -7.92 -4.98
CA PHE A 209 0.54 -7.73 -4.12
C PHE A 209 0.42 -6.55 -3.16
N PHE A 210 -0.13 -5.42 -3.61
CA PHE A 210 -0.12 -4.15 -2.89
C PHE A 210 -1.50 -3.58 -2.59
N GLY A 211 -2.56 -4.17 -3.17
CA GLY A 211 -3.95 -3.69 -3.06
C GLY A 211 -4.82 -4.52 -2.13
N GLN A 212 -4.24 -5.19 -1.13
CA GLN A 212 -4.96 -6.12 -0.24
C GLN A 212 -6.16 -5.49 0.48
N ASN A 213 -6.16 -4.17 0.66
CA ASN A 213 -7.24 -3.43 1.31
C ASN A 213 -8.09 -2.65 0.30
N GLN A 214 -7.81 -2.70 -1.00
CA GLN A 214 -8.48 -1.86 -2.01
C GLN A 214 -10.00 -2.07 -2.01
N ILE A 215 -10.43 -3.34 -1.98
CA ILE A 215 -11.86 -3.68 -1.96
C ILE A 215 -12.51 -3.14 -0.68
N PHE A 216 -11.84 -3.33 0.46
CA PHE A 216 -12.32 -2.87 1.76
C PHE A 216 -12.48 -1.35 1.81
N TYR A 217 -11.45 -0.58 1.40
CA TYR A 217 -11.52 0.88 1.35
C TYR A 217 -12.60 1.38 0.40
N ASN A 218 -12.68 0.81 -0.81
CA ASN A 218 -13.74 1.16 -1.77
C ASN A 218 -15.15 0.94 -1.19
N HIS A 219 -15.35 -0.11 -0.38
CA HIS A 219 -16.65 -0.38 0.27
C HIS A 219 -16.92 0.55 1.46
N ILE A 220 -15.89 0.87 2.25
CA ILE A 220 -16.00 1.83 3.36
C ILE A 220 -16.33 3.21 2.83
N GLU A 221 -15.60 3.69 1.83
CA GLU A 221 -15.79 5.03 1.26
C GLU A 221 -17.21 5.21 0.74
N LYS A 222 -17.72 4.23 -0.02
CA LYS A 222 -19.09 4.24 -0.54
C LYS A 222 -20.17 4.25 0.53
N ASN A 223 -19.90 3.73 1.73
CA ASN A 223 -20.89 3.57 2.81
C ASN A 223 -20.38 4.11 4.16
N MET A 224 -19.66 5.23 4.15
CA MET A 224 -18.91 5.71 5.31
C MET A 224 -19.78 5.93 6.55
N SER A 225 -21.00 6.46 6.38
CA SER A 225 -21.94 6.69 7.49
C SER A 225 -22.38 5.39 8.16
N PHE A 226 -22.64 4.33 7.38
CA PHE A 226 -22.99 3.02 7.91
C PHE A 226 -21.84 2.47 8.76
N TRP A 227 -20.62 2.45 8.21
CA TRP A 227 -19.45 1.92 8.92
C TRP A 227 -19.10 2.72 10.18
N LYS A 228 -19.18 4.06 10.13
CA LYS A 228 -19.02 4.91 11.32
C LYS A 228 -20.01 4.53 12.43
N ASN A 229 -21.28 4.30 12.08
CA ASN A 229 -22.30 3.92 13.05
C ASN A 229 -22.08 2.49 13.58
N MET A 230 -21.74 1.54 12.70
CA MET A 230 -21.39 0.18 13.10
C MET A 230 -20.24 0.18 14.12
N VAL A 231 -19.14 0.88 13.83
CA VAL A 231 -18.00 0.97 14.77
C VAL A 231 -18.44 1.56 16.10
N LYS A 232 -19.22 2.65 16.11
CA LYS A 232 -19.74 3.24 17.36
C LYS A 232 -20.56 2.24 18.18
N ILE A 233 -21.46 1.49 17.53
CA ILE A 233 -22.32 0.50 18.17
C ILE A 233 -21.47 -0.64 18.77
N PHE A 234 -20.50 -1.17 18.02
CA PHE A 234 -19.60 -2.21 18.53
C PHE A 234 -18.75 -1.73 19.69
N VAL A 235 -18.15 -0.53 19.61
CA VAL A 235 -17.35 0.05 20.69
C VAL A 235 -18.19 0.29 21.94
N ALA A 236 -19.40 0.84 21.80
CA ALA A 236 -20.29 1.11 22.93
C ALA A 236 -20.71 -0.17 23.69
N ASN A 237 -20.67 -1.32 23.02
CA ASN A 237 -20.99 -2.62 23.59
C ASN A 237 -19.74 -3.46 23.87
N ASN A 238 -18.54 -2.86 23.95
CA ASN A 238 -17.26 -3.55 24.18
C ASN A 238 -17.02 -4.74 23.23
N TYR A 239 -17.51 -4.62 21.99
CA TYR A 239 -17.48 -5.67 20.98
C TYR A 239 -18.21 -6.97 21.38
N GLU A 240 -19.10 -6.94 22.37
CA GLU A 240 -19.99 -8.06 22.77
C GLU A 240 -21.27 -8.14 21.92
N LEU A 241 -21.15 -7.90 20.61
CA LEU A 241 -22.24 -8.01 19.65
C LEU A 241 -21.96 -9.12 18.66
N ALA A 242 -22.94 -9.99 18.44
CA ALA A 242 -22.88 -10.99 17.39
C ALA A 242 -23.25 -10.36 16.03
N LEU A 243 -22.40 -10.52 15.03
CA LEU A 243 -22.67 -10.18 13.64
C LEU A 243 -23.24 -11.41 12.94
N ILE A 244 -24.55 -11.44 12.76
CA ILE A 244 -25.25 -12.51 12.05
C ILE A 244 -26.23 -11.96 11.03
N HIS A 245 -26.39 -12.70 9.94
CA HIS A 245 -27.42 -12.41 8.96
C HIS A 245 -28.81 -12.54 9.61
N PHE A 246 -29.75 -11.68 9.24
CA PHE A 246 -31.09 -11.67 9.84
C PHE A 246 -31.80 -13.03 9.74
N SER A 247 -31.73 -13.68 8.57
CA SER A 247 -32.29 -15.03 8.42
C SER A 247 -31.57 -16.10 9.25
N ALA A 248 -30.30 -15.92 9.60
CA ALA A 248 -29.60 -16.81 10.51
C ALA A 248 -30.09 -16.62 11.96
N LEU A 249 -30.37 -15.36 12.35
CA LEU A 249 -31.03 -15.05 13.62
C LEU A 249 -32.43 -15.68 13.69
N GLU A 250 -33.23 -15.54 12.63
CA GLU A 250 -34.56 -16.16 12.53
C GLU A 250 -34.47 -17.69 12.60
N ALA A 251 -33.54 -18.32 11.88
CA ALA A 251 -33.30 -19.76 11.96
C ALA A 251 -33.02 -20.23 13.39
N ILE A 252 -32.15 -19.49 14.11
CA ILE A 252 -31.81 -19.78 15.50
C ILE A 252 -33.03 -19.62 16.41
N PHE A 253 -33.92 -18.66 16.17
CA PHE A 253 -35.13 -18.50 16.99
C PHE A 253 -36.23 -19.52 16.66
N MET A 254 -36.42 -19.84 15.37
CA MET A 254 -37.48 -20.73 14.87
C MET A 254 -37.13 -22.21 14.99
N ALA A 255 -35.86 -22.55 15.29
CA ALA A 255 -35.37 -23.93 15.30
C ALA A 255 -35.51 -24.65 13.95
N ASP A 256 -35.48 -23.93 12.82
CA ASP A 256 -35.66 -24.52 11.49
C ASP A 256 -34.31 -24.91 10.86
N PRO A 257 -34.01 -26.23 10.71
CA PRO A 257 -32.80 -26.74 10.07
C PRO A 257 -32.59 -26.21 8.64
N LYS A 258 -33.66 -25.89 7.92
CA LYS A 258 -33.58 -25.48 6.51
C LYS A 258 -33.00 -24.07 6.32
N GLN A 259 -33.11 -23.21 7.33
CA GLN A 259 -32.60 -21.83 7.26
C GLN A 259 -31.12 -21.69 7.65
N ILE A 260 -30.49 -22.76 8.16
CA ILE A 260 -29.03 -22.85 8.40
C ILE A 260 -28.22 -22.83 7.08
N GLN A 261 -28.86 -23.03 5.93
CA GLN A 261 -28.22 -22.86 4.62
C GLN A 261 -27.60 -21.47 4.42
N ASN A 262 -28.10 -20.42 5.08
CA ASN A 262 -27.53 -19.08 4.98
C ASN A 262 -26.23 -18.92 5.78
N ILE A 263 -26.09 -19.61 6.92
CA ILE A 263 -24.83 -19.71 7.68
C ILE A 263 -23.82 -20.50 6.86
N VAL A 264 -24.26 -21.63 6.29
CA VAL A 264 -23.49 -22.44 5.34
C VAL A 264 -23.05 -21.60 4.14
N GLN A 265 -23.90 -20.74 3.59
CA GLN A 265 -23.56 -19.85 2.47
C GLN A 265 -22.53 -18.79 2.87
N SER A 266 -22.67 -18.20 4.06
CA SER A 266 -21.68 -17.24 4.59
C SER A 266 -20.32 -17.88 4.77
N LEU A 267 -20.28 -19.12 5.26
CA LEU A 267 -19.06 -19.92 5.35
C LEU A 267 -18.51 -20.30 3.96
N ARG A 268 -19.37 -20.71 3.01
CA ARG A 268 -18.95 -20.98 1.61
C ARG A 268 -18.29 -19.76 0.95
N LEU A 269 -18.80 -18.55 1.23
CA LEU A 269 -18.17 -17.31 0.76
C LEU A 269 -16.76 -17.11 1.34
N LEU A 270 -16.52 -17.52 2.59
CA LEU A 270 -15.18 -17.51 3.20
C LEU A 270 -14.27 -18.59 2.61
N PHE A 271 -14.77 -19.79 2.35
CA PHE A 271 -14.00 -20.90 1.77
C PHE A 271 -13.65 -20.70 0.29
N ASN A 272 -14.41 -19.89 -0.44
CA ASN A 272 -14.37 -19.78 -1.90
C ASN A 272 -14.45 -21.15 -2.62
N LYS A 273 -15.04 -22.15 -1.95
CA LYS A 273 -15.19 -23.56 -2.37
C LYS A 273 -16.42 -24.15 -1.68
N LYS A 274 -16.87 -25.34 -2.13
CA LYS A 274 -17.90 -26.08 -1.41
C LYS A 274 -17.31 -26.71 -0.14
N ILE A 275 -18.08 -26.75 0.94
CA ILE A 275 -17.62 -27.24 2.25
C ILE A 275 -17.12 -28.69 2.19
N ASN A 276 -17.78 -29.54 1.40
CA ASN A 276 -17.40 -30.95 1.23
C ASN A 276 -16.11 -31.17 0.41
N GLU A 277 -15.60 -30.14 -0.27
CA GLU A 277 -14.34 -30.20 -1.03
C GLU A 277 -13.14 -29.72 -0.17
N VAL A 278 -13.40 -29.24 1.06
CA VAL A 278 -12.41 -28.67 1.97
C VAL A 278 -11.92 -29.74 2.94
N LYS A 279 -10.60 -29.83 3.15
CA LYS A 279 -10.02 -30.74 4.16
C LYS A 279 -10.51 -30.33 5.55
N THR A 280 -10.74 -31.28 6.45
CA THR A 280 -11.27 -30.99 7.79
C THR A 280 -10.46 -29.96 8.56
N GLU A 281 -9.13 -30.05 8.54
CA GLU A 281 -8.26 -29.07 9.20
C GLU A 281 -8.45 -27.64 8.64
N GLU A 282 -8.60 -27.51 7.32
CA GLU A 282 -8.87 -26.24 6.65
C GLU A 282 -10.28 -25.74 7.03
N PHE A 283 -11.29 -26.61 6.99
CA PHE A 283 -12.66 -26.29 7.41
C PHE A 283 -12.71 -25.74 8.84
N LEU A 284 -12.07 -26.45 9.77
CA LEU A 284 -12.06 -26.07 11.18
C LEU A 284 -11.34 -24.75 11.43
N ARG A 285 -10.24 -24.49 10.70
CA ARG A 285 -9.50 -23.22 10.81
C ARG A 285 -10.35 -22.03 10.35
N GLU A 286 -11.00 -22.14 9.19
CA GLU A 286 -11.85 -21.06 8.68
C GLU A 286 -13.14 -20.93 9.50
N PHE A 287 -13.69 -22.04 10.01
CA PHE A 287 -14.84 -22.00 10.92
C PHE A 287 -14.48 -21.28 12.22
N LYS A 288 -13.30 -21.52 12.79
CA LYS A 288 -12.78 -20.75 13.92
C LYS A 288 -12.70 -19.27 13.59
N TYR A 289 -12.11 -18.92 12.44
CA TYR A 289 -12.03 -17.53 11.98
C TYR A 289 -13.42 -16.90 11.85
N PHE A 290 -14.38 -17.59 11.23
CA PHE A 290 -15.76 -17.13 11.14
C PHE A 290 -16.39 -16.87 12.51
N CYS A 291 -16.21 -17.78 13.48
CA CYS A 291 -16.72 -17.62 14.83
C CYS A 291 -16.11 -16.40 15.54
N GLU A 292 -14.81 -16.16 15.36
CA GLU A 292 -14.09 -15.03 15.93
C GLU A 292 -14.52 -13.69 15.31
N VAL A 293 -14.74 -13.65 13.99
CA VAL A 293 -15.21 -12.46 13.27
C VAL A 293 -16.67 -12.15 13.59
N THR A 294 -17.53 -13.17 13.60
CA THR A 294 -18.96 -12.98 13.86
C THR A 294 -19.29 -12.78 15.34
N ARG A 295 -18.36 -13.12 16.25
CA ARG A 295 -18.59 -13.09 17.71
C ARG A 295 -19.83 -13.88 18.16
N LEU A 296 -20.26 -14.84 17.33
CA LEU A 296 -21.31 -15.79 17.66
C LEU A 296 -20.95 -16.65 18.88
N PHE A 297 -19.65 -16.84 19.10
CA PHE A 297 -19.11 -17.61 20.21
C PHE A 297 -18.01 -16.80 20.89
N GLN A 298 -17.82 -17.04 22.19
CA GLN A 298 -16.85 -16.29 22.97
C GLN A 298 -15.42 -16.70 22.62
N LYS A 299 -15.21 -17.99 22.40
CA LYS A 299 -13.90 -18.57 22.11
C LYS A 299 -14.07 -19.91 21.41
N VAL A 300 -13.18 -20.21 20.47
CA VAL A 300 -13.07 -21.54 19.86
C VAL A 300 -11.67 -22.06 20.11
N GLU A 301 -11.57 -23.15 20.86
CA GLU A 301 -10.32 -23.85 21.16
C GLU A 301 -10.23 -25.13 20.33
N TRP A 302 -9.00 -25.49 19.96
CA TRP A 302 -8.72 -26.67 19.16
C TRP A 302 -7.71 -27.57 19.85
N THR A 303 -8.05 -28.85 19.95
CA THR A 303 -7.15 -29.95 20.30
C THR A 303 -7.10 -30.92 19.12
N LYS A 304 -6.11 -31.84 19.08
CA LYS A 304 -5.90 -32.75 17.94
C LYS A 304 -7.17 -33.46 17.45
N ASN A 305 -8.12 -33.76 18.33
CA ASN A 305 -9.33 -34.53 18.00
C ASN A 305 -10.65 -33.81 18.36
N GLU A 306 -10.61 -32.61 18.94
CA GLU A 306 -11.83 -31.95 19.45
C GLU A 306 -11.83 -30.44 19.19
N VAL A 307 -13.01 -29.92 18.85
CA VAL A 307 -13.28 -28.48 18.78
C VAL A 307 -14.15 -28.10 19.96
N ILE A 308 -13.67 -27.16 20.78
CA ILE A 308 -14.38 -26.69 21.97
C ILE A 308 -14.84 -25.27 21.71
N ILE A 309 -16.15 -25.07 21.65
CA ILE A 309 -16.78 -23.78 21.41
C ILE A 309 -17.37 -23.27 22.72
N HIS A 310 -16.87 -22.15 23.21
CA HIS A 310 -17.36 -21.48 24.41
C HIS A 310 -18.48 -20.51 24.07
N HIS A 311 -19.58 -20.56 24.80
CA HIS A 311 -20.73 -19.69 24.57
C HIS A 311 -21.30 -19.06 25.84
N ASN A 312 -21.90 -17.88 25.71
CA ASN A 312 -22.57 -17.17 26.80
C ASN A 312 -24.10 -17.27 26.77
N TYR A 313 -24.66 -18.08 25.87
CA TYR A 313 -26.10 -18.33 25.80
C TYR A 313 -26.63 -18.89 27.13
N LYS A 314 -27.73 -18.30 27.61
CA LYS A 314 -28.40 -18.68 28.88
C LYS A 314 -29.71 -19.44 28.64
N ILE A 315 -30.32 -19.26 27.47
CA ILE A 315 -31.64 -19.82 27.15
C ILE A 315 -31.46 -21.21 26.54
N LYS A 316 -31.96 -22.25 27.21
CA LYS A 316 -31.78 -23.65 26.80
C LYS A 316 -32.24 -23.92 25.36
N LYS A 317 -33.43 -23.41 24.99
CA LYS A 317 -33.95 -23.51 23.61
C LYS A 317 -32.97 -22.94 22.57
N VAL A 318 -32.30 -21.82 22.86
CA VAL A 318 -31.31 -21.22 21.96
C VAL A 318 -30.07 -22.10 21.88
N ILE A 319 -29.61 -22.64 23.01
CA ILE A 319 -28.47 -23.57 23.05
C ILE A 319 -28.74 -24.81 22.18
N ASP A 320 -29.93 -25.41 22.31
CA ASP A 320 -30.32 -26.59 21.54
C ASP A 320 -30.43 -26.28 20.03
N ASN A 321 -30.98 -25.12 19.68
CA ASN A 321 -31.07 -24.68 18.28
C ASN A 321 -29.69 -24.44 17.65
N ILE A 322 -28.78 -23.81 18.39
CA ILE A 322 -27.39 -23.59 17.94
C ILE A 322 -26.67 -24.93 17.80
N LYS A 323 -26.86 -25.86 18.74
CA LYS A 323 -26.30 -27.21 18.66
C LYS A 323 -26.78 -27.94 17.40
N GLY A 324 -28.09 -27.85 17.11
CA GLY A 324 -28.66 -28.38 15.86
C GLY A 324 -28.08 -27.72 14.61
N ALA A 325 -27.89 -26.40 14.65
CA ALA A 325 -27.27 -25.64 13.56
C ALA A 325 -25.83 -26.06 13.28
N LEU A 326 -25.02 -26.23 14.33
CA LEU A 326 -23.65 -26.71 14.23
C LEU A 326 -23.60 -28.13 13.68
N LEU A 327 -24.45 -29.04 14.15
CA LEU A 327 -24.52 -30.40 13.61
C LEU A 327 -24.85 -30.40 12.11
N SER A 328 -25.85 -29.64 11.68
CA SER A 328 -26.21 -29.52 10.27
C SER A 328 -25.07 -28.92 9.43
N LEU A 329 -24.37 -27.91 9.95
CA LEU A 329 -23.22 -27.31 9.28
C LEU A 329 -22.06 -28.30 9.13
N PHE A 330 -21.71 -29.03 10.19
CA PHE A 330 -20.59 -29.96 10.16
C PHE A 330 -20.89 -31.18 9.27
N LYS A 331 -22.15 -31.60 9.16
CA LYS A 331 -22.57 -32.62 8.18
C LYS A 331 -22.31 -32.24 6.73
N GLU A 332 -22.30 -30.95 6.38
CA GLU A 332 -21.97 -30.48 5.03
C GLU A 332 -20.52 -30.78 4.62
N THR A 333 -19.65 -31.14 5.57
CA THR A 333 -18.28 -31.61 5.28
C THR A 333 -18.24 -33.03 4.72
N GLY A 334 -19.35 -33.78 4.80
CA GLY A 334 -19.41 -35.20 4.42
C GLY A 334 -18.85 -36.15 5.47
N LYS A 335 -18.55 -35.65 6.68
CA LYS A 335 -18.09 -36.44 7.83
C LYS A 335 -19.09 -36.40 8.97
N ASP A 336 -19.07 -37.44 9.79
CA ASP A 336 -19.91 -37.52 10.97
C ASP A 336 -19.22 -36.86 12.18
N PHE A 337 -19.96 -35.98 12.83
CA PHE A 337 -19.51 -35.28 14.03
C PHE A 337 -20.54 -35.43 15.14
N LYS A 338 -20.04 -35.66 16.36
CA LYS A 338 -20.84 -35.61 17.59
C LYS A 338 -20.59 -34.32 18.33
N ILE A 339 -21.67 -33.67 18.77
CA ILE A 339 -21.61 -32.49 19.63
C ILE A 339 -22.14 -32.85 21.03
N LYS A 340 -21.25 -32.79 22.03
CA LYS A 340 -21.59 -32.86 23.45
C LYS A 340 -21.70 -31.45 24.00
N GLU A 341 -22.71 -31.23 24.85
CA GLU A 341 -22.85 -29.98 25.59
C GLU A 341 -22.37 -30.23 27.01
N PHE A 342 -21.46 -29.40 27.49
CA PHE A 342 -20.99 -29.43 28.87
C PHE A 342 -20.92 -27.99 29.38
N GLU A 343 -21.79 -27.66 30.34
CA GLU A 343 -21.94 -26.30 30.88
C GLU A 343 -22.14 -25.24 29.79
N LYS A 344 -21.12 -24.41 29.55
CA LYS A 344 -21.10 -23.32 28.56
C LYS A 344 -20.24 -23.65 27.34
N ARG A 345 -20.09 -24.95 27.04
CA ARG A 345 -19.19 -25.45 26.00
C ARG A 345 -19.90 -26.46 25.10
N PHE A 346 -19.72 -26.30 23.80
CA PHE A 346 -19.96 -27.35 22.83
C PHE A 346 -18.64 -28.05 22.52
N ILE A 347 -18.57 -29.35 22.76
CA ILE A 347 -17.42 -30.20 22.44
C ILE A 347 -17.79 -31.01 21.20
N ILE A 348 -17.10 -30.74 20.10
CA ILE A 348 -17.33 -31.37 18.80
C ILE A 348 -16.20 -32.36 18.54
N GLN A 349 -16.56 -33.62 18.27
CA GLN A 349 -15.64 -34.72 17.99
C GLN A 349 -16.03 -35.34 16.63
N GLU A 350 -15.04 -35.60 15.77
CA GLU A 350 -15.23 -36.43 14.56
C GLU A 350 -15.42 -37.89 14.98
N GLU A 351 -16.35 -38.61 14.36
CA GLU A 351 -16.58 -40.05 14.62
C GLU A 351 -15.64 -40.96 13.84
#